data_AF-A0A1F9AJG3-F1
#
_entry.id   AF-A0A1F9AJG3-F1
#
_cell.length_a   1.000
_cell.length_b   1.000
_cell.length_c   1.000
_cell.angle_alpha   90.00
_cell.angle_beta   90.00
_cell.angle_gamma   90.00
#
_symmetry.space_group_name_H-M   'P 1'
#
loop_
_entity.id
_entity.type
_entity.pdbx_description
1 polymer ?
#
loop_
_entity_poly.entity_id
_entity_poly.type
_entity_poly.pdbx_seq_one_letter_code
_entity_poly.pdbx_strand_id
1 'polypeptide(L)'
;MGAQAKRKNERRRFDRIRLEHPRQCHNISEGGLYMMTNRPRRLGSVVNFELKLLDRYPPIRGRGRVVRVIHEAGAVGADPPGMAIEFVELAPADLDRIRALITGEPAGPGA
;
A
#
# COMPACT_ATOMS: atom_id res chain seq x y z
N MET A 1 35.81 -14.50 -27.72
CA MET A 1 34.41 -14.01 -27.83
C MET A 1 33.58 -14.75 -26.80
N GLY A 2 33.13 -14.06 -25.75
CA GLY A 2 32.32 -14.65 -24.68
C GLY A 2 31.59 -13.53 -23.94
N ALA A 3 30.30 -13.43 -24.23
CA ALA A 3 29.31 -12.45 -23.82
C ALA A 3 29.63 -11.52 -22.63
N GLN A 4 29.66 -10.21 -22.93
CA GLN A 4 29.36 -9.15 -21.97
C GLN A 4 27.96 -9.39 -21.39
N ALA A 5 27.88 -9.84 -20.14
CA ALA A 5 26.63 -9.85 -19.39
C ALA A 5 26.28 -8.38 -19.05
N LYS A 6 25.33 -7.88 -19.84
CA LYS A 6 24.86 -6.50 -19.88
C LYS A 6 24.54 -5.96 -18.48
N ARG A 7 25.20 -4.86 -18.11
CA ARG A 7 24.69 -3.89 -17.13
C ARG A 7 23.24 -3.55 -17.53
N LYS A 8 22.24 -4.10 -16.85
CA LYS A 8 20.83 -3.82 -17.16
C LYS A 8 20.19 -3.04 -16.02
N ASN A 9 20.53 -1.76 -16.00
CA ASN A 9 19.60 -0.66 -15.87
C ASN A 9 18.69 -0.71 -14.63
N GLU A 10 19.24 -0.24 -13.51
CA GLU A 10 18.56 -0.03 -12.23
C GLU A 10 17.60 1.18 -12.25
N ARG A 11 16.84 1.33 -13.34
CA ARG A 11 15.57 2.05 -13.27
C ARG A 11 14.64 1.17 -12.45
N ARG A 12 14.77 1.19 -11.12
CA ARG A 12 13.75 0.69 -10.19
C ARG A 12 12.49 1.50 -10.48
N ARG A 13 11.74 1.12 -11.51
CA ARG A 13 10.32 1.42 -11.61
C ARG A 13 9.73 0.75 -10.39
N PHE A 14 9.59 1.51 -9.31
CA PHE A 14 8.81 1.07 -8.17
C PHE A 14 7.45 0.66 -8.71
N ASP A 15 7.07 -0.58 -8.41
CA ASP A 15 5.79 -1.11 -8.86
C ASP A 15 4.70 -0.24 -8.22
N ARG A 16 3.77 0.27 -9.04
CA ARG A 16 2.71 1.16 -8.56
C ARG A 16 1.48 0.32 -8.24
N ILE A 17 1.03 0.43 -7.00
CA ILE A 17 -0.23 -0.16 -6.56
C ILE A 17 -1.27 0.95 -6.39
N ARG A 18 -2.52 0.61 -6.70
CA ARG A 18 -3.67 1.49 -6.50
C ARG A 18 -4.73 0.76 -5.71
N LEU A 19 -5.23 1.42 -4.68
CA LEU A 19 -6.40 1.01 -3.93
C LEU A 19 -7.53 1.93 -4.38
N GLU A 20 -8.35 1.46 -5.32
CA GLU A 20 -9.38 2.27 -5.99
C GLU A 20 -10.72 2.18 -5.27
N HIS A 21 -10.95 1.08 -4.55
CA HIS A 21 -12.16 0.85 -3.78
C HIS A 21 -11.85 0.56 -2.32
N PRO A 22 -12.60 1.17 -1.37
CA PRO A 22 -12.42 0.93 0.06
C PRO A 22 -12.49 -0.55 0.45
N ARG A 23 -13.29 -1.33 -0.27
CA ARG A 23 -13.42 -2.80 -0.08
C ARG A 23 -12.13 -3.58 -0.33
N GLN A 24 -11.12 -2.99 -0.96
CA GLN A 24 -9.80 -3.62 -1.10
C GLN A 24 -8.92 -3.40 0.14
N CYS A 25 -9.25 -2.42 0.97
CA CYS A 25 -8.58 -2.20 2.25
C CYS A 25 -9.25 -3.08 3.30
N HIS A 26 -8.54 -4.09 3.80
CA HIS A 26 -9.05 -4.90 4.89
C HIS A 26 -8.89 -4.20 6.25
N ASN A 27 -7.73 -3.57 6.44
CA ASN A 27 -7.39 -2.85 7.66
C ASN A 27 -6.37 -1.74 7.33
N ILE A 28 -6.40 -0.65 8.08
CA ILE A 28 -5.46 0.47 7.98
C ILE A 28 -5.06 0.95 9.38
N SER A 29 -3.79 1.29 9.53
CA SER A 29 -3.23 1.92 10.73
C SER A 29 -2.32 3.09 10.32
N GLU A 30 -1.80 3.83 11.30
CA GLU A 30 -0.82 4.88 11.05
C GLU A 30 0.48 4.36 10.41
N GLY A 31 0.80 3.08 10.62
CA GLY A 31 2.03 2.46 10.12
C GLY A 31 1.87 1.70 8.80
N GLY A 32 0.65 1.45 8.33
CA GLY A 32 0.46 0.65 7.13
C GLY A 32 -0.98 0.28 6.83
N LEU A 33 -1.14 -0.59 5.84
CA LEU A 33 -2.44 -1.14 5.47
C LEU A 33 -2.35 -2.60 5.02
N TYR A 34 -3.46 -3.31 5.14
CA TYR A 34 -3.66 -4.61 4.53
C TYR A 34 -4.54 -4.46 3.29
N MET A 35 -4.00 -4.83 2.12
CA MET A 35 -4.70 -4.81 0.85
C MET A 35 -5.10 -6.22 0.45
N MET A 36 -6.39 -6.44 0.25
CA MET A 36 -6.93 -7.62 -0.43
C MET A 36 -6.57 -7.58 -1.91
N THR A 37 -5.86 -8.62 -2.36
CA THR A 37 -5.47 -8.76 -3.76
C THR A 37 -5.12 -10.22 -4.08
N ASN A 38 -5.51 -10.68 -5.26
CA ASN A 38 -5.10 -11.99 -5.79
C ASN A 38 -3.71 -11.96 -6.46
N ARG A 39 -3.10 -10.77 -6.56
CA ARG A 39 -1.78 -10.57 -7.16
C ARG A 39 -0.89 -9.76 -6.21
N PRO A 40 -0.54 -10.31 -5.03
CA PRO A 40 0.32 -9.62 -4.09
C PRO A 40 1.71 -9.41 -4.68
N ARG A 41 2.36 -8.33 -4.26
CA ARG A 41 3.75 -8.05 -4.62
C ARG A 41 4.68 -8.87 -3.72
N ARG A 42 5.92 -9.04 -4.17
CA ARG A 42 6.90 -9.87 -3.47
C ARG A 42 7.17 -9.30 -2.08
N LEU A 43 7.27 -10.18 -1.09
CA LEU A 43 7.70 -9.81 0.25
C LEU A 43 9.02 -9.01 0.19
N GLY A 44 9.09 -7.93 0.95
CA GLY A 44 10.22 -7.03 1.01
C GLY A 44 10.32 -6.02 -0.15
N SER A 45 9.48 -6.13 -1.18
CA SER A 45 9.46 -5.15 -2.28
C SER A 45 8.97 -3.78 -1.80
N VAL A 46 9.62 -2.73 -2.31
CA VAL A 46 9.17 -1.34 -2.10
C VAL A 46 8.29 -0.96 -3.29
N VAL A 47 7.10 -0.46 -2.99
CA VAL A 47 6.07 -0.09 -3.96
C VAL A 47 5.68 1.37 -3.76
N ASN A 48 5.32 2.03 -4.85
CA ASN A 48 4.59 3.30 -4.76
C ASN A 48 3.11 2.95 -4.61
N PHE A 49 2.42 3.56 -3.65
CA PHE A 49 1.00 3.34 -3.45
C PHE A 49 0.18 4.61 -3.66
N GLU A 50 -1.08 4.41 -4.04
CA GLU A 50 -2.09 5.45 -4.15
C GLU A 50 -3.40 4.90 -3.57
N LEU A 51 -3.90 5.51 -2.50
CA LEU A 51 -5.08 5.06 -1.76
C LEU A 51 -6.23 6.03 -1.97
N LYS A 52 -7.30 5.56 -2.62
CA LYS A 52 -8.55 6.28 -2.79
C LYS A 52 -9.59 5.68 -1.85
N LEU A 53 -9.54 6.07 -0.57
CA LEU A 53 -10.42 5.54 0.48
C LEU A 53 -11.73 6.32 0.65
N LEU A 54 -11.73 7.61 0.27
CA LEU A 54 -12.92 8.46 0.29
C LEU A 54 -13.04 9.17 -1.05
N ASP A 55 -14.19 9.06 -1.70
CA ASP A 55 -14.40 9.59 -3.05
C ASP A 55 -14.22 11.11 -3.14
N ARG A 56 -14.46 11.83 -2.03
CA ARG A 56 -14.39 13.31 -1.97
C ARG A 56 -12.98 13.87 -1.74
N TYR A 57 -12.01 13.02 -1.42
CA TYR A 57 -10.66 13.46 -1.08
C TYR A 57 -9.64 13.05 -2.15
N PRO A 58 -8.57 13.85 -2.35
CA PRO A 58 -7.49 13.43 -3.23
C PRO A 58 -6.84 12.14 -2.71
N PRO A 59 -6.35 11.25 -3.59
CA PRO A 59 -5.69 10.02 -3.16
C PRO A 59 -4.52 10.28 -2.22
N ILE A 60 -4.35 9.43 -1.22
CA ILE A 60 -3.17 9.42 -0.35
C ILE A 60 -2.05 8.69 -1.08
N ARG A 61 -0.85 9.28 -1.16
CA ARG A 61 0.27 8.73 -1.94
C ARG A 61 1.52 8.60 -1.09
N GLY A 62 2.24 7.49 -1.28
CA GLY A 62 3.47 7.25 -0.56
C GLY A 62 4.27 6.08 -1.10
N ARG A 63 5.36 5.76 -0.38
CA ARG A 63 6.14 4.54 -0.57
C ARG A 63 5.88 3.59 0.57
N GLY A 64 5.70 2.33 0.25
CA GLY A 64 5.50 1.28 1.25
C GLY A 64 6.30 0.03 0.94
N ARG A 65 6.56 -0.76 1.97
CA ARG A 65 7.25 -2.05 1.87
C ARG A 65 6.25 -3.16 2.13
N VAL A 66 6.24 -4.17 1.27
CA VAL A 66 5.47 -5.38 1.52
C VAL A 66 6.11 -6.14 2.68
N VAL A 67 5.41 -6.26 3.80
CA VAL A 67 5.90 -6.94 5.02
C VAL A 67 5.16 -8.24 5.30
N ARG A 68 4.02 -8.50 4.63
CA ARG A 68 3.30 -9.77 4.69
C ARG A 68 2.61 -10.06 3.36
N VAL A 69 2.53 -11.34 2.99
CA VAL A 69 1.79 -11.82 1.83
C VAL A 69 0.98 -13.05 2.20
N ILE A 70 -0.29 -13.09 1.82
CA ILE A 70 -1.17 -14.25 1.94
C ILE A 70 -1.67 -14.59 0.53
N HIS A 71 -1.35 -15.80 0.08
CA HIS A 71 -1.71 -16.24 -1.27
C HIS A 71 -3.09 -16.93 -1.33
N GLU A 72 -3.47 -17.62 -0.26
CA GLU A 72 -4.68 -18.45 -0.22
C GLU A 72 -5.51 -18.10 1.02
N ALA A 73 -6.83 -18.28 0.91
CA ALA A 73 -7.72 -18.06 2.03
C ALA A 73 -7.48 -19.15 3.07
N GLY A 74 -7.27 -18.74 4.33
CA GLY A 74 -7.13 -19.65 5.45
C GLY A 74 -8.48 -20.17 5.97
N ALA A 75 -8.45 -20.74 7.18
CA ALA A 75 -9.66 -21.11 7.90
C ALA A 75 -10.58 -19.90 8.14
N VAL A 76 -11.86 -20.16 8.47
CA VAL A 76 -12.83 -19.12 8.80
C VAL A 76 -12.27 -18.20 9.90
N GLY A 77 -12.24 -16.89 9.63
CA GLY A 77 -11.66 -15.88 10.53
C GLY A 77 -10.20 -15.50 10.23
N ALA A 78 -9.53 -16.18 9.30
CA ALA A 78 -8.21 -15.77 8.82
C ALA A 78 -8.29 -14.56 7.89
N ASP A 79 -7.20 -13.79 7.83
CA ASP A 79 -7.06 -12.70 6.88
C ASP A 79 -7.20 -13.20 5.42
N PRO A 80 -7.92 -12.47 4.55
CA PRO A 80 -8.13 -12.86 3.16
C PRO A 80 -6.82 -12.77 2.34
N PRO A 81 -6.73 -13.43 1.17
CA PRO A 81 -5.60 -13.28 0.25
C PRO A 81 -5.27 -11.82 -0.05
N GLY A 82 -4.00 -11.47 0.05
CA GLY A 82 -3.56 -10.10 -0.04
C GLY A 82 -2.13 -9.86 0.41
N MET A 83 -1.85 -8.62 0.77
CA MET A 83 -0.56 -8.20 1.28
C MET A 83 -0.67 -7.07 2.30
N ALA A 84 0.19 -7.12 3.32
CA ALA A 84 0.39 -6.02 4.26
C ALA A 84 1.53 -5.14 3.76
N ILE A 85 1.30 -3.83 3.84
CA ILE A 85 2.23 -2.80 3.38
C ILE A 85 2.50 -1.87 4.55
N GLU A 86 3.76 -1.80 4.95
CA GLU A 86 4.25 -0.83 5.91
C GLU A 86 4.58 0.48 5.18
N PHE A 87 4.15 1.62 5.71
CA PHE A 87 4.49 2.92 5.15
C PHE A 87 5.96 3.25 5.43
N VAL A 88 6.72 3.46 4.37
CA VAL A 88 8.13 3.85 4.43
C VAL A 88 8.26 5.36 4.29
N GLU A 89 7.47 5.95 3.38
CA GLU A 89 7.39 7.39 3.21
C GLU A 89 5.97 7.83 2.93
N LEU A 90 5.52 8.82 3.68
CA LEU A 90 4.21 9.42 3.58
C LEU A 90 4.33 10.90 3.97
N ALA A 91 3.61 11.78 3.26
CA ALA A 91 3.59 13.19 3.63
C ALA A 91 2.90 13.36 5.00
N PRO A 92 3.34 14.30 5.86
CA PRO A 92 2.69 14.53 7.17
C PRO A 92 1.18 14.80 7.04
N ALA A 93 0.77 15.65 6.10
CA ALA A 93 -0.64 15.91 5.83
C ALA A 93 -1.41 14.65 5.40
N ASP A 94 -0.76 13.69 4.74
CA ASP A 94 -1.38 12.41 4.36
C ASP A 94 -1.51 11.49 5.58
N LEU A 95 -0.53 11.50 6.49
CA LEU A 95 -0.61 10.77 7.75
C LEU A 95 -1.75 11.29 8.62
N ASP A 96 -1.95 12.61 8.70
CA ASP A 96 -3.07 13.19 9.43
C ASP A 96 -4.43 12.81 8.82
N ARG A 97 -4.50 12.68 7.49
CA ARG A 97 -5.67 12.12 6.81
C ARG A 97 -5.90 10.65 7.14
N ILE A 98 -4.85 9.83 7.25
CA ILE A 98 -4.97 8.43 7.71
C ILE A 98 -5.45 8.37 9.16
N ARG A 99 -4.94 9.22 10.05
CA ARG A 99 -5.38 9.30 11.45
C ARG A 99 -6.86 9.61 11.56
N ALA A 100 -7.31 10.64 10.83
CA ALA A 100 -8.71 11.01 10.76
C ALA A 100 -9.60 9.85 10.26
N LEU A 101 -9.13 9.10 9.26
CA LEU A 101 -9.83 7.90 8.77
C LEU A 101 -9.97 6.81 9.85
N ILE A 102 -8.94 6.61 10.67
CA ILE A 102 -8.92 5.59 11.73
C ILE A 102 -9.84 6.01 12.89
N THR A 103 -9.83 7.28 13.27
CA THR A 103 -10.65 7.79 14.39
C THR A 103 -12.11 8.03 14.00
N GLY A 104 -12.41 8.11 12.70
CA GLY A 104 -13.74 8.48 12.19
C GLY A 104 -14.00 9.99 12.26
N GLU A 105 -12.99 10.78 12.63
CA GLU A 105 -13.09 12.24 12.67
C GLU A 105 -12.97 12.81 11.25
N PRO A 106 -13.64 13.93 10.93
CA PRO A 106 -13.37 14.64 9.70
C PRO A 106 -11.90 15.09 9.71
N ALA A 107 -11.15 14.77 8.65
CA ALA A 107 -9.80 15.31 8.45
C ALA A 107 -9.87 16.83 8.60
N GLY A 108 -9.26 17.35 9.67
CA GLY A 108 -9.46 18.72 10.12
C GLY A 108 -9.15 19.76 9.05
N PRO A 109 -9.73 20.97 9.13
CA PRO A 109 -9.44 22.03 8.17
C PRO A 109 -8.01 22.53 8.41
N GLY A 110 -7.11 22.16 7.51
CA GLY A 110 -5.69 22.51 7.61
C GLY A 110 -4.93 22.19 6.32
N ALA A 111 -5.39 22.75 5.20
CA ALA A 111 -4.60 22.94 3.98
C ALA A 111 -4.44 24.44 3.75
#